data_AF-A0A645ERH2-F1
#
_entry.id   AF-A0A645ERH2-F1
#
_cell.length_a   1.000
_cell.length_b   1.000
_cell.length_c   1.000
_cell.angle_alpha   90.00
_cell.angle_beta   90.00
_cell.angle_gamma   90.00
#
_symmetry.space_group_name_H-M   'P 1'
#
loop_
_entity.id
_entity.type
_entity.pdbx_description
1 polymer ?
#
loop_
_entity_poly.entity_id
_entity_poly.type
_entity_poly.pdbx_seq_one_letter_code
_entity_poly.pdbx_strand_id
1 'polypeptide(L)'
;MILRYSISEPLIRDRIKILFNDMDQANVQSLKNMVDSFPGIEKLKYKPQIENSEVNEKVCTEFENIKLIPTFSFVDPWGYKGLSLRLINSVLKDWGCDSVFFFNYSRISMGIMNDAVLPHMEALFGKKRIAELRERLPKENPEKKELIIVENLCNALREYGHRYVLPFRFKSCNSDRISHHLIFVTKHFKGYDIMKSIMADESSDCDEGIGSFEYNPASSMPKQSLLFQLSRPFEDLKGIILDDYRGRTILMKELYQEHSIDKPFTRKNYKDALLQLEKEGKIVTSKHKKNTFSEKVKITFHT
;
A
#
# COMPACT_ATOMS: atom_id res chain seq x y z
N MET A 1 -0.42 -2.46 20.11
CA MET A 1 -1.66 -1.71 19.84
C MET A 1 -2.90 -2.54 20.17
N ILE A 2 -3.04 -3.77 19.64
CA ILE A 2 -4.21 -4.65 19.89
C ILE A 2 -4.37 -5.01 21.37
N LEU A 3 -3.35 -5.60 22.02
CA LEU A 3 -3.45 -6.00 23.44
C LEU A 3 -3.85 -4.85 24.36
N ARG A 4 -3.27 -3.66 24.14
CA ARG A 4 -3.60 -2.44 24.90
C ARG A 4 -5.09 -2.10 24.80
N TYR A 5 -5.64 -2.07 23.59
CA TYR A 5 -7.05 -1.77 23.35
C TYR A 5 -7.97 -2.86 23.91
N SER A 6 -7.60 -4.13 23.72
CA SER A 6 -8.34 -5.27 24.25
C SER A 6 -8.42 -5.26 25.78
N ILE A 7 -7.40 -4.75 26.47
CA ILE A 7 -7.37 -4.63 27.93
C ILE A 7 -8.18 -3.42 28.41
N SER A 8 -8.13 -2.30 27.69
CA SER A 8 -8.79 -1.05 28.11
C SER A 8 -10.30 -1.09 27.95
N GLU A 9 -10.83 -1.81 26.95
CA GLU A 9 -12.25 -1.86 26.64
C GLU A 9 -12.95 -3.05 27.33
N PRO A 10 -13.81 -2.84 28.37
CA PRO A 10 -14.38 -3.93 29.16
C PRO A 10 -15.16 -4.97 28.34
N LEU A 11 -15.95 -4.51 27.35
CA LEU A 11 -16.72 -5.41 26.50
C LEU A 11 -15.84 -6.31 25.61
N ILE A 12 -14.69 -5.79 25.16
CA ILE A 12 -13.73 -6.54 24.35
C ILE A 12 -12.94 -7.49 25.24
N ARG A 13 -12.41 -6.98 26.36
CA ARG A 13 -11.62 -7.71 27.35
C ARG A 13 -12.26 -9.04 27.78
N ASP A 14 -13.59 -9.04 27.93
CA ASP A 14 -14.34 -10.18 28.47
C ASP A 14 -14.83 -11.15 27.36
N ARG A 15 -14.54 -10.86 26.09
CA ARG A 15 -15.05 -11.62 24.92
C ARG A 15 -13.99 -12.02 23.90
N ILE A 16 -12.94 -11.22 23.72
CA ILE A 16 -11.95 -11.44 22.68
C ILE A 16 -11.10 -12.67 22.97
N LYS A 17 -10.86 -13.46 21.92
CA LYS A 17 -9.82 -14.48 21.89
C LYS A 17 -8.76 -14.05 20.90
N ILE A 18 -7.49 -14.13 21.30
CA ILE A 18 -6.36 -13.71 20.49
C ILE A 18 -5.50 -14.93 20.24
N LEU A 19 -5.22 -15.21 18.97
CA LEU A 19 -4.35 -16.30 18.54
C LEU A 19 -3.26 -15.68 17.66
N PHE A 20 -2.01 -15.93 18.02
CA PHE A 20 -0.85 -15.64 17.19
C PHE A 20 -0.24 -16.96 16.72
N ASN A 21 0.25 -16.98 15.49
CA ASN A 21 0.96 -18.12 14.95
C ASN A 21 2.15 -17.63 14.12
N ASP A 22 3.34 -18.18 14.37
CA ASP A 22 4.54 -17.92 13.59
C ASP A 22 5.36 -19.22 13.49
N MET A 23 5.96 -19.50 12.33
CA MET A 23 6.80 -20.69 12.14
C MET A 23 8.17 -20.52 12.80
N ASP A 24 8.68 -19.30 12.92
CA ASP A 24 9.98 -19.04 13.51
C ASP A 24 9.90 -19.12 15.05
N GLN A 25 10.58 -20.13 15.59
CA GLN A 25 10.63 -20.39 17.03
C GLN A 25 11.19 -19.19 17.83
N ALA A 26 12.12 -18.43 17.26
CA ALA A 26 12.69 -17.24 17.92
C ALA A 26 11.64 -16.11 17.99
N ASN A 27 10.87 -15.90 16.92
CA ASN A 27 9.75 -14.95 16.93
C ASN A 27 8.69 -15.36 17.95
N VAL A 28 8.33 -16.64 17.99
CA VAL A 28 7.36 -17.18 18.95
C VAL A 28 7.83 -16.95 20.39
N GLN A 29 9.10 -17.23 20.70
CA GLN A 29 9.62 -17.03 22.05
C GLN A 29 9.68 -15.54 22.44
N SER A 30 10.08 -14.68 21.50
CA SER A 30 10.06 -13.23 21.69
C SER A 30 8.64 -12.72 21.96
N LEU A 31 7.67 -13.18 21.17
CA LEU A 31 6.26 -12.83 21.30
C LEU A 31 5.67 -13.30 22.64
N LYS A 32 6.00 -14.53 23.08
CA LYS A 32 5.59 -15.04 24.40
C LYS A 32 6.08 -14.14 25.52
N ASN A 33 7.36 -13.82 25.53
CA ASN A 33 7.95 -12.94 26.54
C ASN A 33 7.29 -11.55 26.55
N MET A 34 6.98 -10.99 25.38
CA MET A 34 6.30 -9.69 25.26
C MET A 34 4.87 -9.75 25.80
N VAL A 35 4.10 -10.79 25.45
CA VAL A 35 2.72 -10.96 25.91
C VAL A 35 2.67 -11.16 27.43
N ASP A 36 3.54 -12.01 27.96
CA ASP A 36 3.58 -12.34 29.39
C ASP A 36 4.02 -11.14 30.25
N SER A 37 4.88 -10.27 29.71
CA SER A 37 5.30 -9.03 30.38
C SER A 37 4.37 -7.84 30.12
N PHE A 38 3.31 -8.00 29.31
CA PHE A 38 2.45 -6.89 28.94
C PHE A 38 1.58 -6.43 30.13
N PRO A 39 1.65 -5.15 30.55
CA PRO A 39 0.89 -4.69 31.71
C PRO A 39 -0.62 -4.85 31.53
N GLY A 40 -1.29 -5.50 32.49
CA GLY A 40 -2.74 -5.70 32.47
C GLY A 40 -3.23 -6.90 31.66
N ILE A 41 -2.31 -7.74 31.14
CA ILE A 41 -2.68 -8.91 30.34
C ILE A 41 -3.55 -9.91 31.11
N GLU A 42 -3.37 -9.97 32.43
CA GLU A 42 -4.16 -10.79 33.35
C GLU A 42 -5.63 -10.39 33.42
N LYS A 43 -5.98 -9.18 32.97
CA LYS A 43 -7.35 -8.70 32.94
C LYS A 43 -8.16 -9.28 31.79
N LEU A 44 -7.52 -9.81 30.74
CA LEU A 44 -8.22 -10.48 29.64
C LEU A 44 -8.86 -11.78 30.14
N LYS A 45 -10.16 -11.97 29.89
CA LYS A 45 -10.85 -13.21 30.26
C LYS A 45 -10.23 -14.44 29.58
N TYR A 46 -9.78 -14.28 28.34
CA TYR A 46 -9.08 -15.32 27.60
C TYR A 46 -7.66 -14.83 27.31
N LYS A 47 -6.66 -15.55 27.84
CA LYS A 47 -5.26 -15.25 27.56
C LYS A 47 -4.93 -15.44 26.07
N PRO A 48 -4.06 -14.61 25.47
CA PRO A 48 -3.61 -14.85 24.11
C PRO A 48 -2.91 -16.19 23.97
N GLN A 49 -3.20 -16.90 22.89
CA GLN A 49 -2.55 -18.14 22.52
C GLN A 49 -1.46 -17.86 21.48
N ILE A 50 -0.32 -18.52 21.59
CA ILE A 50 0.81 -18.36 20.67
C ILE A 50 1.25 -19.74 20.22
N GLU A 51 1.00 -20.03 18.96
CA GLU A 51 1.31 -21.29 18.29
C GLU A 51 2.58 -21.18 17.46
N ASN A 52 3.29 -22.30 17.33
CA ASN A 52 4.41 -22.45 16.42
C ASN A 52 4.08 -23.51 15.37
N SER A 53 3.30 -23.12 14.37
CA SER A 53 2.87 -24.03 13.31
C SER A 53 3.12 -23.47 11.92
N GLU A 54 3.58 -24.34 11.01
CA GLU A 54 3.61 -24.04 9.59
C GLU A 54 2.18 -24.11 9.02
N VAL A 55 1.76 -23.04 8.37
CA VAL A 55 0.48 -23.00 7.65
C VAL A 55 0.60 -23.87 6.38
N ASN A 56 0.29 -25.14 6.54
CA ASN A 56 0.27 -26.16 5.49
C ASN A 56 -1.16 -26.68 5.24
N GLU A 57 -1.30 -27.68 4.37
CA GLU A 57 -2.61 -28.26 4.07
C GLU A 57 -3.35 -28.84 5.29
N LYS A 58 -2.62 -29.29 6.33
CA LYS A 58 -3.25 -29.80 7.56
C LYS A 58 -3.98 -28.69 8.30
N VAL A 59 -3.34 -27.52 8.44
CA VAL A 59 -3.95 -26.33 9.05
C VAL A 59 -5.18 -25.89 8.26
N CYS A 60 -5.13 -25.89 6.92
CA CYS A 60 -6.31 -25.64 6.10
C CYS A 60 -7.44 -26.63 6.38
N THR A 61 -7.09 -27.93 6.49
CA THR A 61 -8.05 -29.00 6.76
C THR A 61 -8.66 -28.87 8.16
N GLU A 62 -7.89 -28.47 9.15
CA GLU A 62 -8.38 -28.18 10.50
C GLU A 62 -9.37 -27.00 10.48
N PHE A 63 -9.01 -25.88 9.84
CA PHE A 63 -9.91 -24.75 9.69
C PHE A 63 -11.19 -25.10 8.94
N GLU A 64 -11.13 -25.94 7.91
CA GLU A 64 -12.30 -26.44 7.18
C GLU A 64 -13.27 -27.23 8.07
N ASN A 65 -12.73 -28.04 9.00
CA ASN A 65 -13.52 -28.92 9.87
C ASN A 65 -13.97 -28.27 11.18
N ILE A 66 -13.34 -27.17 11.60
CA ILE A 66 -13.70 -26.43 12.81
C ILE A 66 -14.75 -25.38 12.48
N LYS A 67 -15.83 -25.28 13.27
CA LYS A 67 -16.77 -24.15 13.17
C LYS A 67 -16.15 -22.93 13.85
N LEU A 68 -15.85 -21.90 13.05
CA LEU A 68 -15.27 -20.66 13.57
C LEU A 68 -16.33 -19.82 14.28
N ILE A 69 -15.90 -19.18 15.37
CA ILE A 69 -16.60 -18.03 15.95
C ILE A 69 -16.34 -16.79 15.07
N PRO A 70 -17.04 -15.66 15.26
CA PRO A 70 -16.71 -14.42 14.57
C PRO A 70 -15.22 -14.11 14.71
N THR A 71 -14.53 -14.03 13.59
CA THR A 71 -13.07 -14.04 13.53
C THR A 71 -12.62 -12.98 12.54
N PHE A 72 -11.71 -12.13 12.98
CA PHE A 72 -10.93 -11.28 12.10
C PHE A 72 -9.53 -11.89 11.98
N SER A 73 -9.17 -12.36 10.78
CA SER A 73 -7.87 -12.98 10.53
C SER A 73 -6.94 -12.04 9.78
N PHE A 74 -5.67 -12.00 10.16
CA PHE A 74 -4.60 -11.41 9.37
C PHE A 74 -3.65 -12.52 8.90
N VAL A 75 -3.46 -12.66 7.59
CA VAL A 75 -2.66 -13.73 7.00
C VAL A 75 -1.49 -13.13 6.22
N ASP A 76 -0.27 -13.39 6.70
CA ASP A 76 0.97 -13.00 6.00
C ASP A 76 1.73 -14.25 5.53
N PRO A 77 1.54 -14.66 4.25
CA PRO A 77 2.19 -15.85 3.72
C PRO A 77 3.69 -15.62 3.49
N TRP A 78 4.51 -16.55 3.95
CA TRP A 78 5.94 -16.49 3.71
C TRP A 78 6.29 -16.89 2.26
N GLY A 79 6.35 -15.90 1.37
CA GLY A 79 6.68 -16.15 -0.04
C GLY A 79 5.50 -16.70 -0.83
N TYR A 80 5.70 -17.82 -1.54
CA TYR A 80 4.66 -18.46 -2.36
C TYR A 80 3.85 -19.51 -1.61
N LYS A 81 4.36 -19.94 -0.45
CA LYS A 81 3.75 -21.00 0.36
C LYS A 81 2.76 -20.38 1.34
N GLY A 82 1.65 -21.07 1.58
CA GLY A 82 0.66 -20.69 2.58
C GLY A 82 -0.50 -19.84 2.03
N LEU A 83 -0.34 -19.06 0.96
CA LEU A 83 -1.49 -18.35 0.37
C LEU A 83 -2.15 -19.17 -0.74
N SER A 84 -3.36 -19.68 -0.47
CA SER A 84 -4.20 -20.34 -1.45
C SER A 84 -5.64 -19.87 -1.30
N LEU A 85 -6.43 -19.98 -2.37
CA LEU A 85 -7.88 -19.74 -2.27
C LEU A 85 -8.51 -20.67 -1.23
N ARG A 86 -8.01 -21.90 -1.12
CA ARG A 86 -8.45 -22.87 -0.12
C ARG A 86 -8.27 -22.36 1.31
N LEU A 87 -7.09 -21.85 1.67
CA LEU A 87 -6.85 -21.28 2.99
C LEU A 87 -7.77 -20.07 3.24
N ILE A 88 -7.83 -19.14 2.30
CA ILE A 88 -8.67 -17.93 2.43
C ILE A 88 -10.14 -18.31 2.62
N ASN A 89 -10.61 -19.33 1.90
CA ASN A 89 -11.96 -19.85 2.05
C ASN A 89 -12.18 -20.51 3.41
N SER A 90 -11.21 -21.27 3.91
CA SER A 90 -11.32 -21.97 5.21
C SER A 90 -11.52 -20.99 6.37
N VAL A 91 -10.84 -19.84 6.35
CA VAL A 91 -10.94 -18.82 7.41
C VAL A 91 -12.16 -17.90 7.26
N LEU A 92 -12.78 -17.86 6.07
CA LEU A 92 -13.95 -17.03 5.77
C LEU A 92 -15.28 -17.80 5.77
N LYS A 93 -15.27 -19.13 5.95
CA LYS A 93 -16.47 -19.96 5.69
C LYS A 93 -17.64 -19.70 6.64
N ASP A 94 -17.39 -19.38 7.90
CA ASP A 94 -18.42 -19.23 8.94
C ASP A 94 -18.90 -17.79 9.12
N TRP A 95 -19.95 -17.59 9.91
CA TRP A 95 -20.57 -16.29 10.12
C TRP A 95 -19.65 -15.33 10.89
N GLY A 96 -19.62 -14.05 10.46
CA GLY A 96 -18.81 -13.02 11.12
C GLY A 96 -17.30 -13.19 10.94
N CYS A 97 -16.88 -13.87 9.87
CA CYS A 97 -15.47 -14.07 9.54
C CYS A 97 -15.03 -13.11 8.43
N ASP A 98 -14.01 -12.32 8.72
CA ASP A 98 -13.39 -11.35 7.83
C ASP A 98 -11.87 -11.58 7.79
N SER A 99 -11.23 -11.28 6.66
CA SER A 99 -9.80 -11.55 6.48
C SER A 99 -9.08 -10.42 5.78
N VAL A 100 -7.89 -10.08 6.27
CA VAL A 100 -6.88 -9.29 5.56
C VAL A 100 -5.71 -10.21 5.26
N PHE A 101 -5.23 -10.21 4.03
CA PHE A 101 -4.00 -10.92 3.68
C PHE A 101 -3.00 -10.01 3.00
N PHE A 102 -1.73 -10.29 3.31
CA PHE A 102 -0.59 -9.67 2.69
C PHE A 102 -0.33 -10.31 1.32
N PHE A 103 -0.22 -9.47 0.30
CA PHE A 103 0.01 -9.87 -1.07
C PHE A 103 1.28 -9.22 -1.62
N ASN A 104 2.36 -9.99 -1.67
CA ASN A 104 3.62 -9.55 -2.25
C ASN A 104 3.56 -9.59 -3.78
N TYR A 105 3.13 -8.49 -4.40
CA TYR A 105 3.02 -8.36 -5.85
C TYR A 105 4.30 -8.78 -6.59
N SER A 106 5.46 -8.28 -6.16
CA SER A 106 6.73 -8.55 -6.87
C SER A 106 7.07 -10.03 -6.90
N ARG A 107 6.89 -10.74 -5.77
CA ARG A 107 7.07 -12.19 -5.73
C ARG A 107 6.07 -12.88 -6.65
N ILE A 108 4.78 -12.61 -6.49
CA ILE A 108 3.73 -13.27 -7.29
C ILE A 108 3.92 -13.04 -8.79
N SER A 109 4.28 -11.83 -9.21
CA SER A 109 4.57 -11.52 -10.61
C SER A 109 5.72 -12.37 -11.17
N MET A 110 6.76 -12.64 -10.38
CA MET A 110 7.85 -13.54 -10.78
C MET A 110 7.40 -15.00 -10.76
N GLY A 111 6.56 -15.37 -9.79
CA GLY A 111 6.05 -16.74 -9.63
C GLY A 111 5.17 -17.22 -10.78
N ILE A 112 4.39 -16.32 -11.40
CA ILE A 112 3.47 -16.69 -12.50
C ILE A 112 4.19 -17.37 -13.67
N MET A 113 5.38 -16.87 -14.03
CA MET A 113 6.17 -17.41 -15.16
C MET A 113 7.11 -18.55 -14.75
N ASN A 114 7.24 -18.83 -13.44
CA ASN A 114 8.20 -19.79 -12.92
C ASN A 114 7.54 -21.14 -12.67
N ASP A 115 7.94 -22.16 -13.44
CA ASP A 115 7.39 -23.51 -13.36
C ASP A 115 7.63 -24.19 -12.00
N ALA A 116 8.71 -23.83 -11.30
CA ALA A 116 9.02 -24.42 -9.99
C ALA A 116 8.00 -24.06 -8.90
N VAL A 117 7.28 -22.94 -9.06
CA VAL A 117 6.26 -22.48 -8.10
C VAL A 117 4.86 -22.42 -8.71
N LEU A 118 4.70 -22.95 -9.92
CA LEU A 118 3.42 -23.01 -10.63
C LEU A 118 2.28 -23.62 -9.78
N PRO A 119 2.48 -24.72 -9.03
CA PRO A 119 1.43 -25.28 -8.18
C PRO A 119 0.86 -24.28 -7.15
N HIS A 120 1.71 -23.39 -6.61
CA HIS A 120 1.27 -22.35 -5.68
C HIS A 120 0.47 -21.26 -6.39
N MET A 121 0.87 -20.90 -7.61
CA MET A 121 0.13 -19.92 -8.43
C MET A 121 -1.23 -20.49 -8.84
N GLU A 122 -1.30 -21.76 -9.22
CA GLU A 122 -2.56 -22.45 -9.51
C GLU A 122 -3.46 -22.53 -8.27
N ALA A 123 -2.91 -22.76 -7.08
CA ALA A 123 -3.68 -22.77 -5.83
C ALA A 123 -4.24 -21.38 -5.45
N LEU A 124 -3.60 -20.29 -5.91
CA LEU A 124 -3.99 -18.91 -5.60
C LEU A 124 -4.93 -18.28 -6.63
N PHE A 125 -4.76 -18.60 -7.92
CA PHE A 125 -5.58 -18.01 -8.99
C PHE A 125 -6.49 -19.02 -9.69
N GLY A 126 -6.21 -20.31 -9.55
CA GLY A 126 -6.83 -21.37 -10.36
C GLY A 126 -6.09 -21.59 -11.68
N LYS A 127 -6.08 -22.84 -12.15
CA LYS A 127 -5.32 -23.28 -13.34
C LYS A 127 -5.66 -22.46 -14.59
N LYS A 128 -6.95 -22.21 -14.82
CA LYS A 128 -7.43 -21.45 -15.99
C LYS A 128 -6.88 -20.02 -16.02
N ARG A 129 -7.02 -19.27 -14.92
CA ARG A 129 -6.51 -17.89 -14.83
C ARG A 129 -5.00 -17.83 -14.96
N ILE A 130 -4.26 -18.78 -14.40
CA ILE A 130 -2.81 -18.82 -14.54
C ILE A 130 -2.39 -19.00 -16.01
N ALA A 131 -3.04 -19.89 -16.75
CA ALA A 131 -2.76 -20.06 -18.17
C ALA A 131 -2.98 -18.75 -18.95
N GLU A 132 -4.10 -18.07 -18.70
CA GLU A 132 -4.42 -16.77 -19.31
C GLU A 132 -3.41 -15.68 -18.91
N LEU A 133 -3.02 -15.62 -17.64
CA LEU A 133 -2.04 -14.65 -17.14
C LEU A 133 -0.66 -14.87 -17.77
N ARG A 134 -0.20 -16.11 -17.91
CA ARG A 134 1.10 -16.42 -18.51
C ARG A 134 1.18 -16.02 -19.97
N GLU A 135 0.07 -16.06 -20.70
CA GLU A 135 0.02 -15.60 -22.09
C GLU A 135 -0.04 -14.07 -22.20
N ARG A 136 -0.82 -13.42 -21.33
CA ARG A 136 -1.12 -11.99 -21.41
C ARG A 136 0.01 -11.13 -20.85
N LEU A 137 0.56 -11.48 -19.69
CA LEU A 137 1.49 -10.61 -18.95
C LEU A 137 2.76 -10.23 -19.72
N PRO A 138 3.44 -11.12 -20.48
CA PRO A 138 4.66 -10.74 -21.20
C PRO A 138 4.51 -9.54 -22.15
N LYS A 139 3.30 -9.30 -22.64
CA LYS A 139 2.98 -8.23 -23.61
C LYS A 139 2.66 -6.88 -22.96
N GLU A 140 2.62 -6.81 -21.62
CA GLU A 140 2.13 -5.65 -20.88
C GLU A 140 3.26 -4.88 -20.17
N ASN A 141 3.02 -3.59 -19.91
CA ASN A 141 3.93 -2.75 -19.13
C ASN A 141 3.82 -3.05 -17.61
N PRO A 142 4.80 -2.63 -16.78
CA PRO A 142 4.83 -2.97 -15.35
C PRO A 142 3.59 -2.52 -14.54
N GLU A 143 3.08 -1.31 -14.79
CA GLU A 143 1.89 -0.78 -14.09
C GLU A 143 0.63 -1.58 -14.45
N LYS A 144 0.46 -1.88 -15.74
CA LYS A 144 -0.68 -2.65 -16.22
C LYS A 144 -0.62 -4.11 -15.79
N LYS A 145 0.59 -4.69 -15.67
CA LYS A 145 0.79 -6.03 -15.10
C LYS A 145 0.26 -6.14 -13.68
N GLU A 146 0.58 -5.16 -12.84
CA GLU A 146 0.09 -5.10 -11.46
C GLU A 146 -1.44 -5.10 -11.40
N LEU A 147 -2.07 -4.17 -12.13
CA LEU A 147 -3.53 -4.07 -12.18
C LEU A 147 -4.17 -5.38 -12.64
N ILE A 148 -3.64 -6.00 -13.70
CA ILE A 148 -4.13 -7.28 -14.22
C ILE A 148 -4.03 -8.39 -13.16
N ILE A 149 -2.90 -8.48 -12.45
CA ILE A 149 -2.68 -9.52 -11.44
C ILE A 149 -3.60 -9.32 -10.24
N VAL A 150 -3.67 -8.10 -9.69
CA VAL A 150 -4.51 -7.78 -8.53
C VAL A 150 -5.99 -7.95 -8.85
N GLU A 151 -6.43 -7.52 -10.04
CA GLU A 151 -7.80 -7.72 -10.50
C GLU A 151 -8.15 -9.20 -10.63
N ASN A 152 -7.25 -10.03 -11.20
CA ASN A 152 -7.46 -11.47 -11.31
C ASN A 152 -7.55 -12.15 -9.94
N LEU A 153 -6.74 -11.73 -8.97
CA LEU A 153 -6.84 -12.20 -7.60
C LEU A 153 -8.19 -11.83 -6.98
N CYS A 154 -8.60 -10.56 -7.09
CA CYS A 154 -9.88 -10.09 -6.58
C CYS A 154 -11.05 -10.87 -7.19
N ASN A 155 -11.00 -11.12 -8.50
CA ASN A 155 -12.03 -11.88 -9.20
C ASN A 155 -12.04 -13.36 -8.78
N ALA A 156 -10.87 -13.98 -8.62
CA ALA A 156 -10.78 -15.35 -8.11
C ALA A 156 -11.43 -15.47 -6.72
N LEU A 157 -11.26 -14.46 -5.86
CA LEU A 157 -11.86 -14.44 -4.53
C LEU A 157 -13.37 -14.22 -4.55
N ARG A 158 -13.87 -13.37 -5.46
CA ARG A 158 -15.31 -13.11 -5.64
C ARG A 158 -16.06 -14.30 -6.22
N GLU A 159 -15.40 -15.15 -7.02
CA GLU A 159 -16.01 -16.37 -7.55
C GLU A 159 -16.33 -17.38 -6.44
N TYR A 160 -15.59 -17.36 -5.34
CA TYR A 160 -15.84 -18.22 -4.19
C TYR A 160 -16.91 -17.65 -3.25
N GLY A 161 -18.16 -17.58 -3.74
CA GLY A 161 -19.33 -17.13 -2.98
C GLY A 161 -19.50 -15.61 -2.92
N HIS A 162 -20.57 -15.14 -2.28
CA HIS A 162 -20.86 -13.70 -2.21
C HIS A 162 -19.86 -12.97 -1.30
N ARG A 163 -18.86 -12.32 -1.91
CA ARG A 163 -17.79 -11.60 -1.19
C ARG A 163 -17.57 -10.20 -1.73
N TYR A 164 -17.17 -9.34 -0.80
CA TYR A 164 -16.58 -8.04 -1.11
C TYR A 164 -15.07 -8.11 -0.91
N VAL A 165 -14.34 -7.51 -1.84
CA VAL A 165 -12.86 -7.54 -1.86
C VAL A 165 -12.37 -6.10 -2.03
N LEU A 166 -11.46 -5.67 -1.16
CA LEU A 166 -10.82 -4.36 -1.18
C LEU A 166 -9.29 -4.53 -1.20
N PRO A 167 -8.62 -4.18 -2.31
CA PRO A 167 -7.19 -4.02 -2.33
C PRO A 167 -6.78 -2.66 -1.75
N PHE A 168 -5.66 -2.63 -1.04
CA PHE A 168 -5.00 -1.42 -0.56
C PHE A 168 -3.50 -1.52 -0.84
N ARG A 169 -2.95 -0.51 -1.49
CA ARG A 169 -1.59 -0.54 -2.07
C ARG A 169 -0.58 0.12 -1.13
N PHE A 170 0.60 -0.48 -0.98
CA PHE A 170 1.72 0.11 -0.22
C PHE A 170 2.91 0.39 -1.13
N LYS A 171 3.35 1.64 -1.22
CA LYS A 171 4.60 2.02 -1.89
C LYS A 171 5.81 1.85 -0.97
N SER A 172 6.98 1.65 -1.57
CA SER A 172 8.26 1.60 -0.86
C SER A 172 8.68 3.00 -0.38
N CYS A 173 9.34 3.08 0.77
CA CYS A 173 9.88 4.35 1.28
C CYS A 173 10.98 4.95 0.37
N ASN A 174 11.68 4.11 -0.39
CA ASN A 174 12.92 4.47 -1.10
C ASN A 174 12.76 4.52 -2.63
N SER A 175 11.56 4.25 -3.15
CA SER A 175 11.28 4.28 -4.59
C SER A 175 9.78 4.33 -4.85
N ASP A 176 9.36 4.80 -6.01
CA ASP A 176 7.96 4.75 -6.46
C ASP A 176 7.45 3.31 -6.76
N ARG A 177 8.24 2.29 -6.41
CA ARG A 177 7.89 0.88 -6.57
C ARG A 177 6.94 0.43 -5.47
N ILE A 178 5.99 -0.40 -5.85
CA ILE A 178 5.11 -1.11 -4.91
C ILE A 178 5.93 -2.04 -4.02
N SER A 179 5.65 -2.00 -2.72
CA SER A 179 6.17 -2.98 -1.77
C SER A 179 5.26 -4.21 -1.68
N HIS A 180 3.97 -4.00 -1.45
CA HIS A 180 2.96 -5.04 -1.31
C HIS A 180 1.54 -4.45 -1.41
N HIS A 181 0.55 -5.33 -1.41
CA HIS A 181 -0.84 -4.98 -1.18
C HIS A 181 -1.33 -5.65 0.10
N LEU A 182 -2.25 -4.99 0.80
CA LEU A 182 -3.16 -5.66 1.71
C LEU A 182 -4.48 -5.86 0.98
N ILE A 183 -5.03 -7.06 1.05
CA ILE A 183 -6.31 -7.37 0.43
C ILE A 183 -7.27 -7.78 1.54
N PHE A 184 -8.33 -7.00 1.72
CA PHE A 184 -9.40 -7.30 2.64
C PHE A 184 -10.53 -8.04 1.92
N VAL A 185 -11.07 -9.07 2.58
CA VAL A 185 -12.18 -9.87 2.09
C VAL A 185 -13.20 -10.08 3.21
N THR A 186 -14.45 -9.84 2.88
CA THR A 186 -15.60 -10.02 3.78
C THR A 186 -16.79 -10.57 3.00
N LYS A 187 -17.74 -11.19 3.72
CA LYS A 187 -19.02 -11.62 3.16
C LYS A 187 -20.16 -10.62 3.43
N HIS A 188 -19.90 -9.55 4.18
CA HIS A 188 -20.95 -8.64 4.63
C HIS A 188 -20.64 -7.18 4.25
N PHE A 189 -21.64 -6.50 3.69
CA PHE A 189 -21.48 -5.12 3.22
C PHE A 189 -21.04 -4.16 4.34
N LYS A 190 -21.57 -4.31 5.55
CA LYS A 190 -21.12 -3.50 6.71
C LYS A 190 -19.62 -3.61 6.99
N GLY A 191 -19.04 -4.80 6.89
CA GLY A 191 -17.59 -4.97 7.08
C GLY A 191 -16.81 -4.31 5.94
N TYR A 192 -17.33 -4.41 4.71
CA TYR A 192 -16.77 -3.76 3.54
C TYR A 192 -16.79 -2.24 3.68
N ASP A 193 -17.90 -1.66 4.08
CA ASP A 193 -18.08 -0.21 4.23
C ASP A 193 -17.15 0.37 5.30
N ILE A 194 -17.08 -0.29 6.47
CA ILE A 194 -16.15 0.10 7.55
C ILE A 194 -14.70 0.05 7.07
N MET A 195 -14.27 -1.06 6.44
CA MET A 195 -12.89 -1.17 5.97
C MET A 195 -12.59 -0.19 4.83
N LYS A 196 -13.58 0.08 3.97
CA LYS A 196 -13.47 1.05 2.89
C LYS A 196 -13.21 2.45 3.44
N SER A 197 -13.94 2.87 4.48
CA SER A 197 -13.69 4.14 5.16
C SER A 197 -12.30 4.20 5.80
N ILE A 198 -11.90 3.14 6.54
CA ILE A 198 -10.56 3.06 7.15
C ILE A 198 -9.46 3.19 6.08
N MET A 199 -9.57 2.46 4.97
CA MET A 199 -8.60 2.53 3.87
C MET A 199 -8.59 3.91 3.21
N ALA A 200 -9.75 4.57 3.06
CA ALA A 200 -9.80 5.92 2.53
C ALA A 200 -9.10 6.92 3.47
N ASP A 201 -9.32 6.82 4.78
CA ASP A 201 -8.71 7.69 5.79
C ASP A 201 -7.19 7.48 5.90
N GLU A 202 -6.72 6.24 5.73
CA GLU A 202 -5.29 5.87 5.74
C GLU A 202 -4.60 6.08 4.39
N SER A 203 -5.31 6.57 3.37
CA SER A 203 -4.71 6.88 2.07
C SER A 203 -3.79 8.09 2.18
N SER A 204 -2.61 8.00 1.56
CA SER A 204 -1.63 9.08 1.55
C SER A 204 -2.02 10.25 0.66
N ASP A 205 -2.81 9.97 -0.38
CA ASP A 205 -3.29 10.97 -1.33
C ASP A 205 -4.82 10.93 -1.35
N CYS A 206 -5.42 12.13 -1.41
CA CYS A 206 -6.86 12.32 -1.57
C CYS A 206 -7.06 13.32 -2.70
N ASP A 207 -7.77 12.91 -3.74
CA ASP A 207 -8.16 13.80 -4.84
C ASP A 207 -9.66 14.08 -4.73
N GLU A 208 -10.03 15.35 -4.64
CA GLU A 208 -11.43 15.80 -4.43
C GLU A 208 -12.17 15.11 -3.27
N GLY A 209 -11.45 14.68 -2.22
CA GLY A 209 -12.01 13.96 -1.08
C GLY A 209 -12.21 12.45 -1.28
N ILE A 210 -11.70 11.91 -2.39
CA ILE A 210 -11.67 10.47 -2.68
C ILE A 210 -10.29 9.95 -2.30
N GLY A 211 -10.22 9.09 -1.28
CA GLY A 211 -8.97 8.43 -0.88
C GLY A 211 -8.43 7.56 -2.02
N SER A 212 -7.11 7.55 -2.20
CA SER A 212 -6.44 6.81 -3.27
C SER A 212 -6.39 5.29 -3.06
N PHE A 213 -6.67 4.81 -1.84
CA PHE A 213 -6.47 3.42 -1.41
C PHE A 213 -4.99 3.00 -1.55
N GLU A 214 -4.09 3.97 -1.44
CA GLU A 214 -2.64 3.81 -1.48
C GLU A 214 -2.00 4.49 -0.28
N TYR A 215 -1.11 3.77 0.41
CA TYR A 215 -0.20 4.33 1.40
C TYR A 215 1.21 4.48 0.80
N ASN A 216 1.72 5.71 0.85
CA ASN A 216 3.05 6.09 0.44
C ASN A 216 3.84 6.63 1.66
N PRO A 217 4.79 5.86 2.23
CA PRO A 217 5.58 6.30 3.37
C PRO A 217 6.37 7.59 3.13
N ALA A 218 6.72 7.89 1.87
CA ALA A 218 7.42 9.13 1.52
C ALA A 218 6.53 10.37 1.70
N SER A 219 5.20 10.23 1.58
CA SER A 219 4.25 11.32 1.85
C SER A 219 4.15 11.68 3.34
N SER A 220 4.46 10.71 4.22
CA SER A 220 4.45 10.86 5.69
C SER A 220 5.75 11.46 6.24
N MET A 221 6.77 11.66 5.41
CA MET A 221 7.98 12.38 5.80
C MET A 221 7.61 13.85 6.11
N PRO A 222 8.19 14.46 7.16
CA PRO A 222 7.99 15.88 7.41
C PRO A 222 8.32 16.67 6.14
N LYS A 223 7.46 17.60 5.73
CA LYS A 223 7.63 18.41 4.50
C LYS A 223 8.99 19.15 4.43
N GLN A 224 9.68 19.27 5.56
CA GLN A 224 10.98 19.90 5.75
C GLN A 224 12.17 18.92 5.71
N SER A 225 11.95 17.60 5.65
CA SER A 225 13.02 16.61 5.50
C SER A 225 13.67 16.73 4.13
N LEU A 226 15.00 16.77 4.08
CA LEU A 226 15.78 16.83 2.84
C LEU A 226 15.36 15.72 1.84
N LEU A 227 15.11 14.51 2.33
CA LEU A 227 14.69 13.39 1.49
C LEU A 227 13.29 13.62 0.88
N PHE A 228 12.37 14.26 1.60
CA PHE A 228 11.05 14.65 1.07
C PHE A 228 11.18 15.73 0.00
N GLN A 229 12.05 16.72 0.22
CA GLN A 229 12.30 17.77 -0.77
C GLN A 229 12.86 17.16 -2.05
N LEU A 230 13.78 16.20 -1.94
CA LEU A 230 14.40 15.48 -3.05
C LEU A 230 13.49 14.45 -3.75
N SER A 231 12.34 14.09 -3.18
CA SER A 231 11.38 13.15 -3.79
C SER A 231 10.20 13.83 -4.49
N ARG A 232 10.16 15.18 -4.57
CA ARG A 232 9.00 15.89 -5.13
C ARG A 232 8.85 15.69 -6.65
N PRO A 233 7.62 15.46 -7.14
CA PRO A 233 7.34 15.37 -8.57
C PRO A 233 7.54 16.73 -9.27
N PHE A 234 7.76 16.68 -10.59
CA PHE A 234 7.98 17.87 -11.42
C PHE A 234 6.79 18.85 -11.41
N GLU A 235 5.56 18.36 -11.31
CA GLU A 235 4.36 19.21 -11.35
C GLU A 235 4.28 20.19 -10.18
N ASP A 236 4.87 19.84 -9.03
CA ASP A 236 4.93 20.72 -7.87
C ASP A 236 5.84 21.94 -8.09
N LEU A 237 6.83 21.83 -9.00
CA LEU A 237 7.83 22.88 -9.22
C LEU A 237 7.18 24.21 -9.62
N LYS A 238 6.12 24.16 -10.45
CA LYS A 238 5.41 25.35 -10.92
C LYS A 238 4.72 26.09 -9.77
N GLY A 239 4.00 25.36 -8.91
CA GLY A 239 3.29 25.92 -7.76
C GLY A 239 4.27 26.53 -6.75
N ILE A 240 5.33 25.80 -6.40
CA ILE A 240 6.32 26.26 -5.41
C ILE A 240 7.03 27.52 -5.91
N ILE A 241 7.44 27.58 -7.18
CA ILE A 241 8.08 28.78 -7.73
C ILE A 241 7.13 29.98 -7.68
N LEU A 242 5.85 29.80 -8.01
CA LEU A 242 4.86 30.88 -7.96
C LEU A 242 4.64 31.39 -6.54
N ASP A 243 4.60 30.51 -5.55
CA ASP A 243 4.40 30.86 -4.15
C ASP A 243 5.64 31.56 -3.56
N ASP A 244 6.83 31.00 -3.76
CA ASP A 244 8.09 31.49 -3.16
C ASP A 244 8.53 32.84 -3.77
N TYR A 245 8.22 33.09 -5.05
CA TYR A 245 8.64 34.28 -5.79
C TYR A 245 7.50 35.25 -6.13
N ARG A 246 6.32 35.07 -5.54
CA ARG A 246 5.15 35.92 -5.78
C ARG A 246 5.50 37.42 -5.67
N GLY A 247 5.13 38.19 -6.70
CA GLY A 247 5.40 39.65 -6.76
C GLY A 247 6.88 40.04 -6.93
N ARG A 248 7.80 39.10 -7.13
CA ARG A 248 9.23 39.38 -7.33
C ARG A 248 9.61 39.42 -8.81
N THR A 249 10.68 40.16 -9.10
CA THR A 249 11.38 40.10 -10.39
C THR A 249 12.79 39.57 -10.18
N ILE A 250 13.18 38.51 -10.89
CA ILE A 250 14.46 37.82 -10.73
C ILE A 250 14.99 37.29 -12.06
N LEU A 251 16.32 37.13 -12.20
CA LEU A 251 16.90 36.45 -13.36
C LEU A 251 16.75 34.94 -13.25
N MET A 252 16.61 34.24 -14.39
CA MET A 252 16.53 32.77 -14.40
C MET A 252 17.74 32.12 -13.71
N LYS A 253 18.95 32.70 -13.87
CA LYS A 253 20.15 32.22 -13.20
C LYS A 253 20.04 32.31 -11.68
N GLU A 254 19.60 33.46 -11.18
CA GLU A 254 19.51 33.75 -9.74
C GLU A 254 18.41 32.91 -9.10
N LEU A 255 17.25 32.81 -9.75
CA LEU A 255 16.17 31.92 -9.32
C LEU A 255 16.64 30.47 -9.22
N TYR A 256 17.40 29.99 -10.20
CA TYR A 256 17.96 28.65 -10.12
C TYR A 256 18.94 28.51 -8.94
N GLN A 257 19.85 29.46 -8.77
CA GLN A 257 20.86 29.40 -7.70
C GLN A 257 20.25 29.45 -6.30
N GLU A 258 19.20 30.24 -6.10
CA GLU A 258 18.50 30.37 -4.83
C GLU A 258 17.55 29.20 -4.57
N HIS A 259 16.68 28.87 -5.53
CA HIS A 259 15.58 27.94 -5.30
C HIS A 259 15.99 26.47 -5.44
N SER A 260 17.05 26.14 -6.20
CA SER A 260 17.42 24.74 -6.47
C SER A 260 18.15 24.03 -5.32
N ILE A 261 18.63 24.75 -4.32
CA ILE A 261 19.29 24.17 -3.16
C ILE A 261 18.33 23.22 -2.44
N ASP A 262 18.80 22.02 -2.12
CA ASP A 262 18.04 20.94 -1.46
C ASP A 262 16.80 20.45 -2.22
N LYS A 263 16.69 20.76 -3.52
CA LYS A 263 15.59 20.30 -4.40
C LYS A 263 16.11 19.43 -5.55
N PRO A 264 15.32 18.47 -6.05
CA PRO A 264 15.76 17.47 -7.04
C PRO A 264 15.71 18.00 -8.47
N PHE A 265 15.30 19.26 -8.64
CA PHE A 265 15.03 19.85 -9.93
C PHE A 265 16.30 20.40 -10.59
N THR A 266 16.57 19.91 -11.79
CA THR A 266 17.73 20.35 -12.58
C THR A 266 17.43 21.68 -13.28
N ARG A 267 18.48 22.37 -13.75
CA ARG A 267 18.34 23.61 -14.53
C ARG A 267 17.39 23.47 -15.73
N LYS A 268 17.32 22.29 -16.35
CA LYS A 268 16.37 22.01 -17.44
C LYS A 268 14.93 22.07 -16.96
N ASN A 269 14.64 21.44 -15.81
CA ASN A 269 13.30 21.44 -15.23
C ASN A 269 12.79 22.87 -14.96
N TYR A 270 13.63 23.76 -14.43
CA TYR A 270 13.25 25.16 -14.24
C TYR A 270 12.92 25.87 -15.54
N LYS A 271 13.71 25.68 -16.60
CA LYS A 271 13.44 26.30 -17.90
C LYS A 271 12.13 25.80 -18.49
N ASP A 272 11.87 24.50 -18.39
CA ASP A 272 10.64 23.88 -18.90
C ASP A 272 9.40 24.37 -18.10
N ALA A 273 9.50 24.45 -16.77
CA ALA A 273 8.45 24.97 -15.90
C ALA A 273 8.16 26.46 -16.18
N LEU A 274 9.19 27.29 -16.32
CA LEU A 274 9.03 28.72 -16.63
C LEU A 274 8.42 28.94 -18.01
N LEU A 275 8.78 28.13 -19.03
CA LEU A 275 8.14 28.18 -20.34
C LEU A 275 6.65 27.81 -20.28
N GLN A 276 6.24 26.90 -19.39
CA GLN A 276 4.83 26.57 -19.17
C GLN A 276 4.11 27.71 -18.45
N LEU A 277 4.67 28.23 -17.36
CA LEU A 277 4.10 29.35 -16.60
C LEU A 277 3.93 30.62 -17.46
N GLU A 278 4.86 30.87 -18.39
CA GLU A 278 4.75 31.96 -19.37
C GLU A 278 3.57 31.74 -20.33
N LYS A 279 3.40 30.52 -20.85
CA LYS A 279 2.25 30.16 -21.71
C LYS A 279 0.92 30.26 -20.97
N GLU A 280 0.92 29.94 -19.69
CA GLU A 280 -0.25 30.04 -18.80
C GLU A 280 -0.54 31.48 -18.34
N GLY A 281 0.30 32.46 -18.70
CA GLY A 281 0.14 33.86 -18.31
C GLY A 281 0.35 34.12 -16.81
N LYS A 282 1.05 33.23 -16.11
CA LYS A 282 1.33 33.34 -14.66
C LYS A 282 2.59 34.16 -14.36
N ILE A 283 3.45 34.36 -15.36
CA ILE A 283 4.68 35.15 -15.28
C ILE A 283 4.85 36.01 -16.54
N VAL A 284 5.58 37.12 -16.40
CA VAL A 284 6.02 37.97 -17.52
C VAL A 284 7.53 37.89 -17.67
N THR A 285 8.02 37.72 -18.89
CA THR A 285 9.45 37.56 -19.16
C THR A 285 10.02 38.70 -20.03
N SER A 286 11.32 38.94 -19.92
CA SER A 286 12.04 39.77 -20.90
C SER A 286 12.24 39.02 -22.21
N LYS A 287 12.27 39.72 -23.35
CA LYS A 287 12.43 39.16 -24.70
C LYS A 287 13.46 38.01 -24.77
N HIS A 288 13.01 36.84 -25.19
CA HIS A 288 13.86 35.68 -25.48
C HIS A 288 13.42 34.96 -26.76
N LYS A 289 14.25 34.05 -27.27
CA LYS A 289 13.90 33.23 -28.44
C LYS A 289 12.82 32.22 -28.05
N LYS A 290 11.89 31.98 -28.98
CA LYS A 290 10.77 31.04 -28.82
C LYS A 290 11.30 29.65 -28.42
N ASN A 291 10.66 29.03 -27.43
CA ASN A 291 11.03 27.72 -26.86
C ASN A 291 12.43 27.64 -26.22
N THR A 292 13.06 28.78 -25.91
CA THR A 292 14.34 28.80 -25.18
C THR A 292 14.28 29.77 -24.02
N PHE A 293 14.81 29.36 -22.87
CA PHE A 293 14.89 30.19 -21.68
C PHE A 293 16.36 30.38 -21.30
N SER A 294 16.92 31.56 -21.60
CA SER A 294 18.32 31.86 -21.30
C SER A 294 18.50 32.26 -19.83
N GLU A 295 19.72 32.12 -19.32
CA GLU A 295 20.05 32.50 -17.93
C GLU A 295 19.87 34.00 -17.64
N LYS A 296 19.85 34.83 -18.69
CA LYS A 296 19.70 36.28 -18.62
C LYS A 296 18.25 36.76 -18.73
N VAL A 297 17.29 35.85 -18.86
CA VAL A 297 15.87 36.22 -18.93
C VAL A 297 15.43 36.71 -17.56
N LYS A 298 14.92 37.94 -17.50
CA LYS A 298 14.22 38.46 -16.33
C LYS A 298 12.80 37.90 -16.30
N ILE A 299 12.40 37.40 -15.14
CA ILE A 299 11.09 36.82 -14.86
C ILE A 299 10.42 37.72 -13.83
N THR A 300 9.17 38.11 -14.06
CA THR A 300 8.33 38.83 -13.11
C THR A 300 7.13 37.96 -12.78
N PHE A 301 7.00 37.61 -11.51
CA PHE A 301 5.89 36.83 -10.99
C PHE A 301 4.75 37.77 -10.62
N HIS A 302 3.52 37.44 -11.04
CA HIS A 302 2.36 38.25 -10.70
C HIS A 302 2.10 38.23 -9.18
N THR A 303 1.53 39.33 -8.69
CA THR A 303 1.00 39.44 -7.32
C THR A 303 -0.30 38.68 -7.17
#